data_AF-A0AAV9VE52-F1
#
_entry.id   AF-A0AAV9VE52-F1
#
_cell.length_a   1.000
_cell.length_b   1.000
_cell.length_c   1.000
_cell.angle_alpha   90.00
_cell.angle_beta   90.00
_cell.angle_gamma   90.00
#
_symmetry.space_group_name_H-M   'P 1'
#
loop_
_entity.id
_entity.type
_entity.pdbx_description
1 polymer ?
#
loop_
_entity_poly.entity_id
_entity_poly.type
_entity_poly.pdbx_seq_one_letter_code
_entity_poly.pdbx_strand_id
1 'polypeptide(L)'
;MDSLTNSLGMNGAGSKKAIWMEKIRQEAAVEQARALIDKVSDNCFDKCVPKPGSQLSSSETACINLCMEKYMAAWNVVSRKYIERIQARDI
;
A
#
# COMPACT_ATOMS: atom_id res chain seq x y z
N MET A 1 -32.30 20.61 11.50
CA MET A 1 -32.75 21.88 10.92
C MET A 1 -31.51 22.65 10.50
N ASP A 2 -31.18 22.95 9.26
CA ASP A 2 -31.63 22.57 7.92
C ASP A 2 -30.49 23.03 7.03
N SER A 3 -30.08 22.21 6.05
CA SER A 3 -29.55 22.64 4.74
C SER A 3 -28.72 21.52 4.14
N LEU A 4 -29.36 20.46 3.65
CA LEU A 4 -28.92 19.72 2.46
C LEU A 4 -30.11 19.10 1.71
N THR A 5 -31.31 19.71 1.85
CA THR A 5 -32.40 19.51 0.89
C THR A 5 -32.32 20.63 -0.12
N ASN A 6 -31.55 20.45 -1.19
CA ASN A 6 -32.04 20.82 -2.51
C ASN A 6 -31.22 20.22 -3.65
N SER A 7 -31.94 19.54 -4.55
CA SER A 7 -31.49 19.02 -5.86
C SER A 7 -30.41 17.94 -5.73
N LEU A 8 -30.72 16.65 -5.87
CA LEU A 8 -31.05 16.04 -7.16
C LEU A 8 -31.93 14.81 -6.93
N GLY A 9 -33.22 14.92 -7.28
CA GLY A 9 -34.00 13.76 -7.64
C GLY A 9 -33.67 13.38 -9.08
N MET A 10 -32.90 12.32 -9.30
CA MET A 10 -33.02 11.48 -10.51
C MET A 10 -32.26 10.16 -10.35
N ASN A 11 -33.04 9.07 -10.26
CA ASN A 11 -32.78 7.70 -10.71
C ASN A 11 -31.32 7.25 -10.90
N GLY A 12 -30.86 6.31 -10.07
CA GLY A 12 -29.66 5.54 -10.41
C GLY A 12 -29.21 4.54 -9.35
N ALA A 13 -29.78 3.34 -9.35
CA ALA A 13 -29.21 2.18 -8.66
C ALA A 13 -27.73 1.90 -9.08
N GLY A 14 -27.25 2.50 -10.18
CA GLY A 14 -25.84 2.50 -10.59
C GLY A 14 -24.90 3.35 -9.74
N SER A 15 -25.38 4.38 -9.03
CA SER A 15 -24.53 5.28 -8.23
C SER A 15 -24.06 4.64 -6.92
N LYS A 16 -24.93 3.89 -6.24
CA LYS A 16 -24.55 3.15 -5.01
C LYS A 16 -23.52 2.05 -5.30
N LYS A 17 -23.66 1.33 -6.42
CA LYS A 17 -22.68 0.32 -6.86
C LYS A 17 -21.34 0.97 -7.20
N ALA A 18 -21.33 2.11 -7.91
CA ALA A 18 -20.11 2.84 -8.22
C ALA A 18 -19.38 3.34 -6.95
N ILE A 19 -20.11 3.96 -6.02
CA ILE A 19 -19.56 4.43 -4.73
C ILE A 19 -19.03 3.26 -3.89
N TRP A 20 -19.75 2.13 -3.86
CA TRP A 20 -19.33 0.93 -3.13
C TRP A 20 -18.12 0.24 -3.75
N MET A 21 -18.05 0.14 -5.09
CA MET A 21 -16.89 -0.39 -5.80
C MET A 21 -15.66 0.51 -5.63
N GLU A 22 -15.84 1.83 -5.58
CA GLU A 22 -14.76 2.77 -5.27
C GLU A 22 -14.25 2.56 -3.85
N LYS A 23 -15.15 2.42 -2.87
CA LYS A 23 -14.79 2.09 -1.49
C LYS A 23 -13.99 0.79 -1.39
N ILE A 24 -14.41 -0.26 -2.10
CA ILE A 24 -13.67 -1.55 -2.16
C ILE A 24 -12.29 -1.37 -2.78
N ARG A 25 -12.15 -0.58 -3.86
CA ARG A 25 -10.85 -0.31 -4.47
C ARG A 25 -9.91 0.40 -3.50
N GLN A 26 -10.43 1.37 -2.75
CA GLN A 26 -9.66 2.09 -1.74
C GLN A 26 -9.24 1.16 -0.60
N GLU A 27 -10.16 0.36 -0.06
CA GLU A 27 -9.85 -0.64 0.97
C GLU A 27 -8.83 -1.67 0.47
N ALA A 28 -8.96 -2.15 -0.77
CA ALA A 28 -8.00 -3.06 -1.38
C ALA A 28 -6.62 -2.42 -1.57
N ALA A 29 -6.55 -1.14 -1.97
CA ALA A 29 -5.28 -0.42 -2.08
C ALA A 29 -4.60 -0.23 -0.72
N VAL A 30 -5.38 0.05 0.33
CA VAL A 30 -4.87 0.14 1.71
C VAL A 30 -4.32 -1.21 2.18
N GLU A 31 -5.01 -2.31 1.89
CA GLU A 31 -4.55 -3.65 2.27
C GLU A 31 -3.24 -4.03 1.56
N GLN A 32 -3.12 -3.73 0.26
CA GLN A 32 -1.86 -3.96 -0.47
C GLN A 32 -0.70 -3.13 0.11
N ALA A 33 -0.96 -1.89 0.53
CA ALA A 33 0.04 -1.07 1.19
C ALA A 33 0.44 -1.63 2.56
N ARG A 34 -0.51 -2.16 3.35
CA ARG A 34 -0.23 -2.85 4.62
C ARG A 34 0.66 -4.06 4.41
N ALA A 35 0.32 -4.93 3.47
CA ALA A 35 1.11 -6.11 3.16
C ALA A 35 2.56 -5.75 2.74
N LEU A 36 2.73 -4.65 2.00
CA LEU A 36 4.06 -4.15 1.66
C LEU A 36 4.83 -3.68 2.89
N ILE A 37 4.19 -2.91 3.79
CA ILE A 37 4.80 -2.44 5.03
C ILE A 37 5.22 -3.63 5.89
N ASP A 38 4.34 -4.61 6.09
CA ASP A 38 4.64 -5.80 6.90
C ASP A 38 5.87 -6.53 6.35
N LYS A 39 5.95 -6.70 5.02
CA LYS A 39 7.11 -7.33 4.38
C LYS A 39 8.40 -6.54 4.50
N VAL A 40 8.33 -5.21 4.38
CA VAL A 40 9.50 -4.34 4.59
C VAL A 40 9.96 -4.44 6.04
N SER A 41 9.03 -4.39 6.99
CA SER A 41 9.29 -4.49 8.43
C SER A 41 9.97 -5.81 8.78
N ASP A 42 9.40 -6.95 8.36
CA ASP A 42 9.98 -8.27 8.59
C ASP A 42 11.39 -8.37 8.01
N ASN A 43 11.55 -8.04 6.72
CA ASN A 43 12.84 -8.16 6.04
C ASN A 43 13.91 -7.25 6.65
N CYS A 44 13.57 -6.00 6.95
CA CYS A 44 14.54 -5.07 7.51
C CYS A 44 14.87 -5.36 8.97
N PHE A 45 13.92 -5.85 9.77
CA PHE A 45 14.20 -6.30 11.12
C PHE A 45 15.17 -7.48 11.12
N ASP A 46 14.87 -8.53 10.35
CA ASP A 46 15.71 -9.73 10.23
C ASP A 46 17.15 -9.42 9.77
N LYS A 47 17.32 -8.42 8.90
CA LYS A 47 18.64 -8.04 8.37
C LYS A 47 19.42 -7.10 9.27
N CYS A 48 18.73 -6.23 10.00
CA CYS A 48 19.37 -5.12 10.68
C CYS A 48 19.42 -5.25 12.21
N VAL A 49 18.63 -6.14 12.83
CA VAL A 49 18.53 -6.26 14.29
C VAL A 49 19.09 -7.61 14.76
N PRO A 50 20.42 -7.77 14.90
CA PRO A 50 21.04 -9.04 15.27
C PRO A 50 20.83 -9.42 16.74
N LYS A 51 20.56 -8.43 17.60
CA LYS A 51 20.32 -8.63 19.04
C LYS A 51 19.14 -7.76 19.48
N PRO A 52 17.91 -8.30 19.44
CA PRO A 52 16.73 -7.55 19.82
C PRO A 52 16.84 -7.01 21.26
N GLY A 53 16.58 -5.72 21.42
CA GLY A 53 16.53 -5.03 22.69
C GLY A 53 15.24 -4.22 22.84
N SER A 54 15.11 -3.50 23.96
CA SER A 54 13.96 -2.61 24.18
C SER A 54 14.00 -1.34 23.31
N GLN A 55 15.15 -1.04 22.71
CA GLN A 55 15.38 0.12 21.85
C GLN A 55 16.37 -0.27 20.74
N LEU A 56 16.21 0.35 19.57
CA LEU A 56 17.18 0.24 18.49
C LEU A 56 18.42 1.06 18.82
N SER A 57 19.58 0.48 18.60
CA SER A 57 20.83 1.23 18.58
C SER A 57 20.87 2.19 17.38
N SER A 58 21.80 3.15 17.42
CA SER A 58 22.03 4.08 16.29
C SER A 58 22.40 3.35 15.00
N SER A 59 23.19 2.27 15.11
CA SER A 59 23.57 1.43 13.97
C SER A 59 22.40 0.63 13.40
N GLU A 60 21.54 0.07 14.25
CA GLU A 60 20.34 -0.66 13.80
C GLU A 60 19.36 0.30 13.11
N THR A 61 19.17 1.49 13.67
CA THR A 61 18.34 2.54 13.06
C THR A 61 18.87 2.96 11.69
N ALA A 62 20.18 3.23 11.58
CA ALA A 62 20.81 3.58 10.30
C ALA A 62 20.69 2.44 9.27
N CYS A 63 20.86 1.18 9.69
CA CYS A 63 20.68 0.02 8.83
C CYS A 63 19.24 -0.10 8.34
N ILE A 64 18.25 0.05 9.23
CA ILE A 64 16.83 -0.05 8.88
C ILE A 64 16.45 1.03 7.86
N ASN A 65 16.89 2.28 8.05
CA ASN A 65 16.66 3.36 7.08
C ASN A 65 17.21 3.00 5.69
N LEU A 66 18.47 2.54 5.63
CA LEU A 66 19.09 2.12 4.38
C LEU A 66 18.38 0.90 3.76
N CYS A 67 17.94 -0.05 4.58
CA CYS A 67 17.21 -1.23 4.15
C CYS A 67 15.89 -0.85 3.49
N MET A 68 15.10 0.03 4.12
CA MET A 68 13.81 0.48 3.59
C MET A 68 13.99 1.20 2.24
N GLU A 69 14.97 2.11 2.14
CA GLU A 69 15.28 2.80 0.88
C GLU A 69 15.61 1.81 -0.25
N LYS A 70 16.48 0.83 0.03
CA LYS A 70 16.87 -0.20 -0.94
C LYS A 70 15.71 -1.11 -1.32
N TYR A 71 14.91 -1.53 -0.33
CA TYR A 71 13.78 -2.41 -0.56
C TYR A 71 12.75 -1.73 -1.47
N MET A 72 12.39 -0.49 -1.17
CA MET A 72 11.43 0.28 -1.98
C MET A 72 11.96 0.54 -3.39
N ALA A 73 13.25 0.85 -3.55
CA ALA A 73 13.87 1.00 -4.86
C ALA A 73 13.78 -0.30 -5.68
N ALA A 74 14.10 -1.45 -5.06
CA ALA A 74 14.00 -2.76 -5.71
C ALA A 74 12.55 -3.11 -6.05
N TRP A 75 11.63 -2.91 -5.11
CA TRP A 75 10.20 -3.16 -5.31
C TRP A 75 9.65 -2.35 -6.48
N ASN A 76 10.00 -1.06 -6.59
CA ASN A 76 9.57 -0.20 -7.69
C ASN A 76 10.03 -0.74 -9.06
N VAL A 77 11.27 -1.21 -9.17
CA VAL A 77 11.80 -1.79 -10.41
C VAL A 77 11.08 -3.09 -10.76
N VAL A 78 10.98 -4.01 -9.79
CA VAL A 78 10.36 -5.33 -9.99
C VAL A 78 8.86 -5.20 -10.29
N SER A 79 8.15 -4.33 -9.56
CA SER A 79 6.72 -4.07 -9.73
C SER A 79 6.40 -3.58 -11.14
N ARG A 80 7.13 -2.58 -11.65
CA ARG A 80 6.96 -2.11 -13.03
C ARG A 80 7.18 -3.23 -14.06
N LYS A 81 8.28 -3.98 -13.93
CA LYS A 81 8.58 -5.09 -14.86
C LYS A 81 7.57 -6.22 -14.77
N TYR A 82 7.04 -6.50 -13.59
CA TYR A 82 6.00 -7.49 -13.40
C TYR A 82 4.68 -7.07 -14.10
N ILE A 83 4.26 -5.82 -13.92
CA ILE A 83 3.05 -5.28 -14.57
C ILE A 83 3.21 -5.27 -16.09
N GLU A 84 4.35 -4.80 -16.61
CA GLU A 84 4.66 -4.83 -18.05
C GLU A 84 4.49 -6.26 -18.62
N ARG A 85 4.97 -7.28 -17.90
CA ARG A 85 4.89 -8.69 -18.32
C ARG A 85 3.48 -9.29 -18.22
N ILE A 86 2.61 -8.79 -17.34
CA ILE A 86 1.22 -9.24 -17.26
C ILE A 86 0.43 -8.65 -18.42
N GLN A 87 0.53 -7.34 -18.63
CA GLN A 87 -0.21 -6.66 -19.69
C GLN A 87 0.16 -7.18 -21.09
N ALA A 88 1.42 -7.55 -21.30
CA ALA A 88 1.87 -8.17 -22.56
C ALA A 88 1.33 -9.60 -22.78
N ARG A 89 0.75 -10.27 -21.77
CA ARG A 89 0.11 -11.59 -21.92
C ARG A 89 -1.40 -11.51 -22.14
N ASP A 90 -2.01 -10.36 -21.89
CA ASP A 90 -3.45 -10.12 -22.07
C ASP A 90 -3.77 -9.52 -23.46
N ILE A 91 -2.79 -9.52 -24.38
CA ILE A 91 -2.89 -9.21 -25.82
C ILE A 91 -2.53 -10.48 -26.59
#